data_AF-E2CWV0-F1
#
_entry.id   AF-E2CWV0-F1
#
_cell.length_a   1.000
_cell.length_b   1.000
_cell.length_c   1.000
_cell.angle_alpha   90.00
_cell.angle_beta   90.00
_cell.angle_gamma   90.00
#
_symmetry.space_group_name_H-M   'P 1'
#
loop_
_entity.id
_entity.type
_entity.pdbx_description
1 polymer ?
#
loop_
_entity_poly.entity_id
_entity_poly.type
_entity_poly.pdbx_seq_one_letter_code
_entity_poly.pdbx_strand_id
1 'polypeptide(L)'
;VFNEITKNAIQQAFQKPGHLNMDGVNAQQARRFMDRVVGFMVSPLLWKKVARGLSAGRVQSVAVKLLVEREREIKAFVPEEFWDIHANTLTQETMPFKLLVAQKSGDAFRPVNEAETNAALAVLQKAQFEVCKREDRPTKSKPSAPFITSTLQQAASTRLGYGVKKTMMLAQRLYEAGYITYMRTDSTNLSQEAVEAVRGYISDEFGSRYLPKAPL
;
A
#
# COMPACT_ATOMS: atom_id res chain seq x y z
N VAL A 1 -13.38 9.69 -26.73
CA VAL A 1 -12.98 9.64 -25.30
C VAL A 1 -11.46 9.74 -25.26
N PHE A 2 -10.88 10.42 -24.27
CA PHE A 2 -9.43 10.57 -24.11
C PHE A 2 -9.05 10.33 -22.65
N ASN A 3 -7.83 9.84 -22.42
CA ASN A 3 -7.31 9.50 -21.09
C ASN A 3 -6.26 10.49 -20.59
N GLU A 4 -5.92 11.48 -21.41
CA GLU A 4 -4.98 12.57 -21.12
C GLU A 4 -5.33 13.78 -22.00
N ILE A 5 -4.90 14.97 -21.57
CA ILE A 5 -5.16 16.23 -22.27
C ILE A 5 -3.87 16.65 -22.97
N THR A 6 -3.56 15.97 -24.07
CA THR A 6 -2.44 16.29 -24.99
C THR A 6 -2.99 16.60 -26.38
N LYS A 7 -2.26 17.39 -27.18
CA LYS A 7 -2.69 17.76 -28.54
C LYS A 7 -3.02 16.52 -29.38
N ASN A 8 -2.16 15.50 -29.32
CA ASN A 8 -2.33 14.25 -30.07
C ASN A 8 -3.54 13.46 -29.58
N ALA A 9 -3.69 13.26 -28.26
CA ALA A 9 -4.81 12.49 -27.70
C ALA A 9 -6.16 13.13 -28.03
N ILE A 10 -6.25 14.46 -27.97
CA ILE A 10 -7.47 15.18 -28.36
C ILE A 10 -7.75 15.01 -29.85
N GLN A 11 -6.77 15.25 -30.73
CA GLN A 11 -6.98 15.09 -32.18
C GLN A 11 -7.44 13.67 -32.55
N GLN A 12 -6.82 12.64 -31.98
CA GLN A 12 -7.21 11.24 -32.21
C GLN A 12 -8.63 10.96 -31.70
N ALA A 13 -9.00 11.47 -30.52
CA ALA A 13 -10.33 11.26 -29.96
C ALA A 13 -11.46 11.88 -30.79
N PHE A 14 -11.19 12.98 -31.51
CA PHE A 14 -12.15 13.64 -32.40
C PHE A 14 -12.19 13.03 -33.80
N GLN A 15 -11.12 12.38 -34.27
CA GLN A 15 -11.13 11.65 -35.54
C GLN A 15 -12.03 10.41 -35.50
N LYS A 16 -12.14 9.76 -34.33
CA LYS A 16 -12.98 8.58 -34.12
C LYS A 16 -13.93 8.81 -32.94
N PRO A 17 -14.99 9.63 -33.12
CA PRO A 17 -15.95 9.86 -32.06
C PRO A 17 -16.67 8.55 -31.74
N GLY A 18 -16.71 8.22 -30.44
CA GLY A 18 -17.51 7.09 -29.96
C GLY A 18 -18.99 7.47 -29.85
N HIS A 19 -19.85 6.46 -29.75
CA HIS A 19 -21.26 6.65 -29.39
C HIS A 19 -21.43 6.70 -27.88
N LEU A 20 -22.56 7.27 -27.43
CA LEU A 20 -22.93 7.23 -26.02
C LEU A 20 -23.13 5.77 -25.59
N ASN A 21 -22.34 5.32 -24.61
CA ASN A 21 -22.46 4.00 -24.04
C ASN A 21 -23.62 3.96 -23.04
N MET A 22 -24.78 3.45 -23.46
CA MET A 22 -25.97 3.35 -22.63
C MET A 22 -25.81 2.37 -21.46
N ASP A 23 -25.01 1.32 -21.58
CA ASP A 23 -24.75 0.41 -20.47
C ASP A 23 -23.98 1.11 -19.35
N GLY A 24 -23.02 1.96 -19.70
CA GLY A 24 -22.31 2.81 -18.75
C GLY A 24 -23.23 3.80 -18.03
N VAL A 25 -24.18 4.39 -18.76
CA VAL A 25 -25.21 5.27 -18.19
C VAL A 25 -26.13 4.49 -17.24
N ASN A 26 -26.63 3.35 -17.69
CA ASN A 26 -27.54 2.50 -16.90
C ASN A 26 -26.87 1.97 -15.64
N ALA A 27 -25.60 1.56 -15.70
CA ALA A 27 -24.82 1.16 -14.54
C ALA A 27 -24.68 2.31 -13.51
N GLN A 28 -24.43 3.54 -13.99
CA GLN A 28 -24.37 4.72 -13.13
C GLN A 28 -25.73 5.02 -12.46
N GLN A 29 -26.83 4.90 -13.19
CA GLN A 29 -28.18 5.11 -12.66
C GLN A 29 -28.58 4.03 -11.64
N ALA A 30 -28.30 2.76 -11.94
CA ALA A 30 -28.55 1.65 -11.02
C ALA A 30 -27.84 1.87 -9.69
N ARG A 31 -26.55 2.27 -9.71
CA ARG A 31 -25.81 2.64 -8.49
C ARG A 31 -26.48 3.78 -7.73
N ARG A 32 -26.88 4.84 -8.43
CA ARG A 32 -27.59 5.99 -7.83
C ARG A 32 -28.89 5.54 -7.15
N PHE A 33 -29.66 4.66 -7.76
CA PHE A 33 -30.90 4.13 -7.20
C PHE A 33 -30.64 3.25 -5.97
N MET A 34 -29.69 2.32 -6.04
CA MET A 34 -29.30 1.49 -4.90
C MET A 34 -28.88 2.33 -3.69
N ASP A 35 -28.04 3.34 -3.90
CA ASP A 35 -27.56 4.20 -2.82
C ASP A 35 -28.72 5.05 -2.24
N ARG A 36 -29.68 5.47 -3.09
CA ARG A 36 -30.90 6.17 -2.65
C ARG A 36 -31.82 5.26 -1.83
N VAL A 37 -32.06 4.02 -2.27
CA VAL A 37 -32.92 3.05 -1.56
C VAL A 37 -32.39 2.82 -0.15
N VAL A 38 -31.09 2.53 0.00
CA VAL A 38 -30.49 2.33 1.33
C VAL A 38 -30.58 3.60 2.17
N GLY A 39 -30.22 4.75 1.61
CA GLY A 39 -30.26 6.02 2.33
C GLY A 39 -31.67 6.38 2.83
N PHE A 40 -32.70 6.26 2.00
CA PHE A 40 -34.07 6.65 2.35
C PHE A 40 -34.81 5.62 3.20
N MET A 41 -34.55 4.32 3.01
CA MET A 41 -35.26 3.27 3.75
C MET A 41 -34.60 2.93 5.09
N VAL A 42 -33.27 2.97 5.18
CA VAL A 42 -32.55 2.52 6.39
C VAL A 42 -32.31 3.67 7.38
N SER A 43 -32.09 4.90 6.92
CA SER A 43 -31.85 6.05 7.83
C SER A 43 -33.01 6.31 8.81
N PRO A 44 -34.30 6.24 8.40
CA PRO A 44 -35.42 6.40 9.35
C PRO A 44 -35.43 5.34 10.46
N LEU A 45 -35.00 4.11 10.15
CA LEU A 45 -34.85 3.06 11.15
C LEU A 45 -33.74 3.40 12.15
N LEU A 46 -32.60 3.91 11.68
CA LEU A 46 -31.51 4.38 12.56
C LEU A 46 -31.96 5.52 13.46
N TRP A 47 -32.79 6.45 12.97
CA TRP A 47 -33.34 7.53 13.79
C TRP A 47 -34.23 7.04 14.92
N LYS A 48 -35.02 5.99 14.64
CA LYS A 48 -35.92 5.38 15.63
C LYS A 48 -35.18 4.50 16.64
N LYS A 49 -34.07 3.86 16.25
CA LYS A 49 -33.41 2.81 17.05
C LYS A 49 -32.08 3.21 17.66
N VAL A 50 -31.41 4.22 17.13
CA VAL A 50 -30.06 4.63 17.56
C VAL A 50 -30.03 6.11 17.93
N ALA A 51 -30.09 7.00 16.93
CA ALA A 51 -30.11 8.46 17.16
C ALA A 51 -30.63 9.20 15.93
N ARG A 52 -31.37 10.30 16.16
CA ARG A 52 -31.82 11.20 15.09
C ARG A 52 -30.63 11.83 14.37
N GLY A 53 -30.75 12.02 13.06
CA GLY A 53 -29.72 12.67 12.22
C GLY A 53 -28.65 11.72 11.66
N LEU A 54 -28.66 10.44 12.03
CA LEU A 54 -27.75 9.44 11.44
C LEU A 54 -28.09 9.13 9.98
N SER A 55 -27.09 8.87 9.15
CA SER A 55 -27.29 8.44 7.76
C SER A 55 -26.81 7.01 7.55
N ALA A 56 -27.62 6.23 6.83
CA ALA A 56 -27.23 4.93 6.34
C ALA A 56 -26.64 5.04 4.93
N GLY A 57 -25.51 4.39 4.68
CA GLY A 57 -24.89 4.33 3.36
C GLY A 57 -24.44 2.92 3.04
N ARG A 58 -24.84 2.38 1.88
CA ARG A 58 -24.58 0.99 1.48
C ARG A 58 -23.10 0.60 1.59
N VAL A 59 -22.21 1.48 1.12
CA VAL A 59 -20.74 1.26 1.17
C VAL A 59 -20.13 1.84 2.44
N GLN A 60 -20.64 2.98 2.93
CA GLN A 60 -20.10 3.66 4.12
C GLN A 60 -20.24 2.79 5.38
N SER A 61 -21.38 2.13 5.58
CA SER A 61 -21.60 1.26 6.74
C SER A 61 -20.64 0.06 6.76
N VAL A 62 -20.29 -0.49 5.59
CA VAL A 62 -19.29 -1.57 5.49
C VAL A 62 -17.89 -1.06 5.81
N ALA A 63 -17.53 0.15 5.35
CA ALA A 63 -16.25 0.75 5.71
C ALA A 63 -16.14 1.04 7.21
N VAL A 64 -17.21 1.56 7.84
CA VAL A 64 -17.28 1.74 9.29
C VAL A 64 -17.18 0.40 10.02
N LYS A 65 -17.82 -0.65 9.51
CA LYS A 65 -17.73 -2.01 10.07
C LYS A 65 -16.29 -2.49 10.15
N LEU A 66 -15.48 -2.32 9.10
CA LEU A 66 -14.07 -2.72 9.11
C LEU A 66 -13.26 -2.03 10.22
N LEU A 67 -13.52 -0.74 10.46
CA LEU A 67 -12.88 0.01 11.56
C LEU A 67 -13.35 -0.51 12.93
N VAL A 68 -14.65 -0.76 13.08
CA VAL A 68 -15.22 -1.28 14.34
C VAL A 68 -14.70 -2.69 14.64
N GLU A 69 -14.54 -3.56 13.64
CA GLU A 69 -13.97 -4.89 13.80
C GLU A 69 -12.51 -4.83 14.25
N ARG A 70 -11.68 -4.01 13.59
CA ARG A 70 -10.30 -3.77 14.04
C ARG A 70 -10.23 -3.22 15.46
N GLU A 71 -11.10 -2.28 15.81
CA GLU A 71 -11.13 -1.71 17.17
C GLU A 71 -11.53 -2.76 18.22
N ARG A 72 -12.43 -3.69 17.87
CA ARG A 72 -12.80 -4.81 18.75
C ARG A 72 -11.64 -5.79 18.92
N GLU A 73 -10.90 -6.09 17.85
CA GLU A 73 -9.67 -6.90 17.93
C GLU A 73 -8.66 -6.26 18.88
N ILE A 74 -8.41 -4.94 18.75
CA ILE A 74 -7.49 -4.19 19.62
C ILE A 74 -7.95 -4.24 21.08
N LYS A 75 -9.25 -4.07 21.35
CA LYS A 75 -9.79 -4.10 22.72
C LYS A 75 -9.79 -5.49 23.35
N ALA A 76 -9.94 -6.53 22.55
CA ALA A 76 -9.92 -7.92 23.01
C ALA A 76 -8.48 -8.47 23.14
N PHE A 77 -7.48 -7.75 22.62
CA PHE A 77 -6.09 -8.16 22.68
C PHE A 77 -5.57 -8.09 24.13
N VAL A 78 -5.13 -9.23 24.65
CA VAL A 78 -4.43 -9.34 25.94
C VAL A 78 -2.94 -9.48 25.62
N PRO A 79 -2.11 -8.46 25.89
CA PRO A 79 -0.68 -8.54 25.63
C PRO A 79 0.00 -9.63 26.45
N GLU A 80 0.89 -10.40 25.82
CA GLU A 80 1.73 -11.38 26.48
C GLU A 80 3.18 -10.90 26.50
N GLU A 81 3.82 -11.01 27.66
CA GLU A 81 5.23 -10.69 27.83
C GLU A 81 6.11 -11.71 27.10
N PHE A 82 7.11 -11.22 26.38
CA PHE A 82 8.21 -12.02 25.85
C PHE A 82 9.45 -11.15 25.73
N TRP A 83 10.62 -11.78 25.73
CA TRP A 83 11.89 -11.09 25.67
C TRP A 83 12.76 -11.61 24.53
N ASP A 84 13.58 -10.72 23.98
CA ASP A 84 14.66 -11.02 23.06
C ASP A 84 16.00 -10.81 23.77
N ILE A 85 17.00 -11.64 23.46
CA ILE A 85 18.38 -11.41 23.88
C ILE A 85 19.22 -11.05 22.67
N HIS A 86 19.88 -9.90 22.75
CA HIS A 86 20.85 -9.46 21.76
C HIS A 86 22.27 -9.54 22.31
N ALA A 87 23.21 -10.02 21.50
CA ALA A 87 24.63 -10.03 21.81
C ALA A 87 25.37 -9.03 20.91
N ASN A 88 26.07 -8.08 21.52
CA ASN A 88 26.98 -7.20 20.81
C ASN A 88 28.34 -7.90 20.74
N THR A 89 28.75 -8.30 19.54
CA THR A 89 30.00 -9.03 19.30
C THR A 89 30.93 -8.20 18.42
N LEU A 90 32.20 -8.59 18.37
CA LEU A 90 33.18 -8.08 17.42
C LEU A 90 33.60 -9.22 16.50
N THR A 91 33.71 -8.93 15.21
CA THR A 91 34.36 -9.84 14.26
C THR A 91 35.86 -9.94 14.57
N GLN A 92 36.56 -10.88 13.93
CA GLN A 92 38.02 -10.98 14.04
C GLN A 92 38.74 -9.69 13.59
N GLU A 93 38.12 -8.92 12.69
CA GLU A 93 38.62 -7.61 12.23
C GLU A 93 38.13 -6.45 13.12
N THR A 94 37.63 -6.73 14.32
CA THR A 94 37.12 -5.75 15.30
C THR A 94 35.90 -4.93 14.83
N MET A 95 35.20 -5.37 13.79
CA MET A 95 33.95 -4.75 13.35
C MET A 95 32.78 -5.15 14.27
N PRO A 96 31.96 -4.20 14.76
CA PRO A 96 30.77 -4.50 15.55
C PRO A 96 29.75 -5.34 14.78
N PHE A 97 29.25 -6.41 15.41
CA PHE A 97 28.25 -7.30 14.85
C PHE A 97 27.20 -7.66 15.91
N LYS A 98 25.95 -7.22 15.70
CA LYS A 98 24.85 -7.48 16.64
C LYS A 98 24.13 -8.76 16.25
N LEU A 99 24.08 -9.71 17.19
CA LEU A 99 23.36 -10.97 17.06
C LEU A 99 22.04 -10.91 17.82
N LEU A 100 21.05 -11.66 17.34
CA LEU A 100 19.82 -12.00 18.07
C LEU A 100 19.86 -13.49 18.36
N VAL A 101 19.57 -13.89 19.60
CA VAL A 101 19.43 -15.31 19.96
C VAL A 101 18.16 -15.85 19.30
N ALA A 102 18.32 -16.66 18.27
CA ALA A 102 17.19 -17.20 17.52
C ALA A 102 16.60 -18.49 18.14
N GLN A 103 17.46 -19.35 18.69
CA GLN A 103 17.08 -20.68 19.15
C GLN A 103 17.87 -21.12 20.39
N LYS A 104 17.26 -22.01 21.18
CA LYS A 104 17.90 -22.73 22.29
C LYS A 104 17.52 -24.21 22.18
N SER A 105 18.52 -25.09 22.07
CA SER A 105 18.31 -26.55 21.95
C SER A 105 17.42 -26.98 20.78
N GLY A 106 17.42 -26.22 19.67
CA GLY A 106 16.62 -26.50 18.48
C GLY A 106 15.25 -25.82 18.44
N ASP A 107 14.76 -25.31 19.57
CA ASP A 107 13.50 -24.59 19.67
C ASP A 107 13.69 -23.08 19.53
N ALA A 108 12.66 -22.40 19.02
CA ALA A 108 12.65 -20.94 18.94
C ALA A 108 12.83 -20.31 20.33
N PHE A 109 13.81 -19.43 20.45
CA PHE A 109 14.10 -18.77 21.73
C PHE A 109 13.08 -17.64 21.96
N ARG A 110 12.18 -17.83 22.92
CA ARG A 110 11.17 -16.83 23.31
C ARG A 110 10.84 -16.92 24.81
N PRO A 111 11.75 -16.48 25.69
CA PRO A 111 11.49 -16.42 27.12
C PRO A 111 10.29 -15.51 27.42
N VAL A 112 9.47 -15.90 28.40
CA VAL A 112 8.21 -15.20 28.72
C VAL A 112 8.28 -14.33 29.97
N ASN A 113 9.46 -14.27 30.61
CA ASN A 113 9.69 -13.47 31.81
C ASN A 113 11.18 -13.15 32.02
N GLU A 114 11.45 -12.26 32.98
CA GLU A 114 12.81 -11.84 33.35
C GLU A 114 13.68 -13.00 33.87
N ALA A 115 13.12 -13.92 34.66
CA ALA A 115 13.88 -15.02 35.27
C ALA A 115 14.44 -15.98 34.22
N GLU A 116 13.62 -16.38 33.24
CA GLU A 116 14.05 -17.20 32.10
C GLU A 116 15.12 -16.49 31.26
N THR A 117 14.93 -15.18 31.04
CA THR A 117 15.86 -14.33 30.28
C THR A 117 17.21 -14.24 31.00
N ASN A 118 17.22 -13.95 32.30
CA ASN A 118 18.43 -13.86 33.12
C ASN A 118 19.18 -15.20 33.21
N ALA A 119 18.45 -16.32 33.29
CA ALA A 119 19.05 -17.65 33.26
C ALA A 119 19.77 -17.93 31.93
N ALA A 120 19.15 -17.56 30.80
CA ALA A 120 19.80 -17.67 29.48
C ALA A 120 20.99 -16.70 29.34
N LEU A 121 20.87 -15.48 29.85
CA LEU A 121 21.92 -14.47 29.82
C LEU A 121 23.17 -14.89 30.60
N ALA A 122 22.99 -15.50 31.77
CA ALA A 122 24.09 -16.02 32.59
C ALA A 122 24.92 -17.11 31.88
N VAL A 123 24.28 -17.89 31.01
CA VAL A 123 24.98 -18.86 30.14
C VAL A 123 25.70 -18.14 29.01
N LEU A 124 25.02 -17.23 28.31
CA LEU A 124 25.57 -16.52 27.14
C LEU A 124 26.74 -15.59 27.48
N GLN A 125 26.74 -14.96 28.66
CA GLN A 125 27.85 -14.10 29.11
C GLN A 125 29.17 -14.86 29.29
N LYS A 126 29.11 -16.17 29.54
CA LYS A 126 30.28 -17.03 29.71
C LYS A 126 30.60 -17.81 28.43
N ALA A 127 29.72 -17.75 27.43
CA ALA A 127 29.85 -18.48 26.18
C ALA A 127 30.84 -17.79 25.24
N GLN A 128 31.53 -18.59 24.43
CA GLN A 128 32.24 -18.12 23.26
C GLN A 128 31.32 -18.26 22.05
N PHE A 129 31.32 -17.26 21.18
CA PHE A 129 30.49 -17.24 19.98
C PHE A 129 31.36 -17.64 18.79
N GLU A 130 30.88 -18.59 18.00
CA GLU A 130 31.48 -18.99 16.73
C GLU A 130 30.45 -18.92 15.60
N VAL A 131 30.93 -18.73 14.38
CA VAL A 131 30.07 -18.71 13.19
C VAL A 131 29.84 -20.13 12.72
N CYS A 132 28.68 -20.71 13.04
CA CYS A 132 28.35 -22.09 12.64
C CYS A 132 28.01 -22.21 11.15
N LYS A 133 27.45 -21.15 10.55
CA LYS A 133 27.04 -21.13 9.14
C LYS A 133 27.05 -19.70 8.60
N ARG A 134 27.59 -19.53 7.39
CA ARG A 134 27.47 -18.32 6.57
C ARG A 134 26.82 -18.68 5.26
N GLU A 135 25.83 -17.88 4.84
CA GLU A 135 25.11 -18.09 3.60
C GLU A 135 24.99 -16.77 2.84
N ASP A 136 25.69 -16.68 1.72
CA ASP A 136 25.65 -15.53 0.84
C ASP A 136 24.72 -15.83 -0.34
N ARG A 137 23.56 -15.16 -0.38
CA ARG A 137 22.57 -15.30 -1.46
C ARG A 137 22.31 -13.96 -2.14
N PRO A 138 22.50 -13.84 -3.46
CA PRO A 138 22.11 -12.63 -4.17
C PRO A 138 20.59 -12.50 -4.19
N THR A 139 20.06 -11.38 -3.68
CA THR A 139 18.63 -11.06 -3.74
C THR A 139 18.39 -9.94 -4.75
N LYS A 140 17.15 -9.86 -5.26
CA LYS A 140 16.73 -8.81 -6.20
C LYS A 140 15.38 -8.28 -5.76
N SER A 141 15.22 -6.96 -5.80
CA SER A 141 13.93 -6.28 -5.63
C SER A 141 13.45 -5.75 -6.98
N LYS A 142 12.17 -5.91 -7.27
CA LYS A 142 11.54 -5.39 -8.50
C LYS A 142 10.90 -4.03 -8.23
N PRO A 143 10.89 -3.11 -9.22
CA PRO A 143 10.15 -1.87 -9.10
C PRO A 143 8.65 -2.14 -8.97
N SER A 144 7.94 -1.24 -8.31
CA SER A 144 6.47 -1.26 -8.25
C SER A 144 5.86 -0.96 -9.62
N ALA A 145 4.66 -1.48 -9.85
CA ALA A 145 3.86 -1.11 -11.01
C ALA A 145 3.53 0.40 -11.01
N PRO A 146 3.18 0.98 -12.18
CA PRO A 146 2.67 2.34 -12.29
C PRO A 146 1.47 2.59 -11.38
N PHE A 147 1.25 3.85 -11.00
CA PHE A 147 0.17 4.19 -10.09
C PHE A 147 -1.22 3.99 -10.72
N ILE A 148 -2.06 3.27 -9.98
CA ILE A 148 -3.52 3.35 -10.07
C ILE A 148 -4.07 4.25 -8.95
N THR A 149 -5.37 4.55 -8.98
CA THR A 149 -6.03 5.44 -8.00
C THR A 149 -5.73 5.05 -6.56
N SER A 150 -5.84 3.76 -6.21
CA SER A 150 -5.65 3.26 -4.85
C SER A 150 -4.19 3.36 -4.40
N THR A 151 -3.24 2.96 -5.26
CA THR A 151 -1.80 3.01 -4.94
C THR A 151 -1.28 4.44 -4.88
N LEU A 152 -1.82 5.36 -5.70
CA LEU A 152 -1.50 6.79 -5.63
C LEU A 152 -1.93 7.37 -4.28
N GLN A 153 -3.17 7.08 -3.86
CA GLN A 153 -3.71 7.55 -2.58
C GLN A 153 -2.90 7.01 -1.40
N GLN A 154 -2.56 5.72 -1.41
CA GLN A 154 -1.73 5.09 -0.38
C GLN A 154 -0.33 5.72 -0.33
N ALA A 155 0.36 5.81 -1.47
CA ALA A 155 1.71 6.38 -1.53
C ALA A 155 1.75 7.85 -1.12
N ALA A 156 0.78 8.66 -1.55
CA ALA A 156 0.68 10.06 -1.14
C ALA A 156 0.39 10.20 0.36
N SER A 157 -0.42 9.32 0.95
CA SER A 157 -0.66 9.33 2.39
C SER A 157 0.59 8.93 3.17
N THR A 158 1.24 7.83 2.81
CA THR A 158 2.39 7.30 3.55
C THR A 158 3.64 8.15 3.38
N ARG A 159 3.89 8.67 2.17
CA ARG A 159 5.15 9.38 1.85
C ARG A 159 5.04 10.90 2.00
N LEU A 160 3.85 11.48 1.77
CA LEU A 160 3.66 12.94 1.75
C LEU A 160 2.68 13.42 2.84
N GLY A 161 2.06 12.52 3.61
CA GLY A 161 1.08 12.87 4.64
C GLY A 161 -0.22 13.46 4.09
N TYR A 162 -0.54 13.25 2.81
CA TYR A 162 -1.75 13.81 2.20
C TYR A 162 -2.96 12.91 2.42
N GLY A 163 -4.04 13.47 2.96
CA GLY A 163 -5.33 12.79 3.00
C GLY A 163 -5.90 12.55 1.59
N VAL A 164 -6.68 11.48 1.43
CA VAL A 164 -7.19 11.04 0.12
C VAL A 164 -7.92 12.14 -0.66
N LYS A 165 -8.70 13.00 0.01
CA LYS A 165 -9.40 14.12 -0.61
C LYS A 165 -8.44 15.15 -1.22
N LYS A 166 -7.35 15.47 -0.51
CA LYS A 166 -6.31 16.40 -0.99
C LYS A 166 -5.61 15.82 -2.21
N THR A 167 -5.21 14.56 -2.14
CA THR A 167 -4.56 13.85 -3.26
C THR A 167 -5.43 13.89 -4.52
N MET A 168 -6.72 13.54 -4.41
CA MET A 168 -7.61 13.54 -5.57
C MET A 168 -7.91 14.94 -6.12
N MET A 169 -7.99 15.97 -5.26
CA MET A 169 -8.15 17.35 -5.71
C MET A 169 -6.94 17.83 -6.51
N LEU A 170 -5.73 17.54 -6.03
CA LEU A 170 -4.50 17.93 -6.73
C LEU A 170 -4.32 17.15 -8.03
N ALA A 171 -4.58 15.84 -8.02
CA ALA A 171 -4.52 15.01 -9.21
C ALA A 171 -5.53 15.47 -10.28
N GLN A 172 -6.74 15.89 -9.90
CA GLN A 172 -7.71 16.50 -10.83
C GLN A 172 -7.10 17.73 -11.51
N ARG A 173 -6.49 18.66 -10.74
CA ARG A 173 -5.86 19.86 -11.30
C ARG A 173 -4.70 19.54 -12.24
N LEU A 174 -3.88 18.54 -11.89
CA LEU A 174 -2.78 18.09 -12.73
C LEU A 174 -3.29 17.49 -14.05
N TYR A 175 -4.36 16.69 -13.99
CA TYR A 175 -4.99 16.10 -15.18
C TYR A 175 -5.56 17.20 -16.09
N GLU A 176 -6.35 18.13 -15.53
CA GLU A 176 -6.98 19.23 -16.28
C GLU A 176 -5.95 20.18 -16.90
N ALA A 177 -4.79 20.35 -16.26
CA ALA A 177 -3.67 21.12 -16.79
C ALA A 177 -2.79 20.34 -17.79
N GLY A 178 -3.09 19.07 -18.07
CA GLY A 178 -2.36 18.25 -19.04
C GLY A 178 -1.04 17.66 -18.54
N TYR A 179 -0.80 17.63 -17.23
CA TYR A 179 0.45 17.10 -16.66
C TYR A 179 0.46 15.59 -16.41
N ILE A 180 -0.72 14.97 -16.25
CA ILE A 180 -0.86 13.53 -15.98
C ILE A 180 -2.04 12.94 -16.76
N THR A 181 -2.07 11.60 -16.85
CA THR A 181 -3.23 10.85 -17.34
C THR A 181 -4.37 10.83 -16.32
N TYR A 182 -5.52 10.30 -16.72
CA TYR A 182 -6.74 10.28 -15.90
C TYR A 182 -6.55 9.52 -14.58
N MET A 183 -6.64 10.25 -13.48
CA MET A 183 -6.32 9.79 -12.12
C MET A 183 -7.36 8.84 -11.48
N ARG A 184 -8.49 8.56 -12.15
CA ARG A 184 -9.49 7.58 -11.70
C ARG A 184 -9.43 6.34 -12.57
N THR A 185 -8.35 5.58 -12.39
CA THR A 185 -8.02 4.34 -13.11
C THR A 185 -7.68 3.21 -12.13
N ASP A 186 -7.98 1.98 -12.54
CA ASP A 186 -7.54 0.72 -11.95
C ASP A 186 -6.53 -0.04 -12.83
N SER A 187 -6.18 0.53 -14.00
CA SER A 187 -5.23 -0.04 -14.95
C SER A 187 -3.81 0.45 -14.69
N THR A 188 -2.87 -0.49 -14.63
CA THR A 188 -1.43 -0.23 -14.61
C THR A 188 -0.81 -0.18 -16.01
N ASN A 189 -1.63 -0.23 -17.06
CA ASN A 189 -1.15 -0.23 -18.43
C ASN A 189 -0.51 1.13 -18.80
N LEU A 190 0.56 1.09 -19.58
CA LEU A 190 1.22 2.26 -20.14
C LEU A 190 1.09 2.22 -21.67
N SER A 191 0.84 3.38 -22.29
CA SER A 191 0.90 3.47 -23.74
C SER A 191 2.32 3.21 -24.24
N GLN A 192 2.45 2.76 -25.48
CA GLN A 192 3.76 2.56 -26.10
C GLN A 192 4.58 3.87 -26.08
N GLU A 193 3.94 5.00 -26.37
CA GLU A 193 4.57 6.33 -26.31
C GLU A 193 5.13 6.63 -24.91
N ALA A 194 4.37 6.34 -23.84
CA ALA A 194 4.83 6.55 -22.46
C ALA A 194 6.00 5.62 -22.10
N VAL A 195 5.97 4.36 -22.56
CA VAL A 195 7.06 3.40 -22.36
C VAL A 195 8.33 3.85 -23.08
N GLU A 196 8.22 4.33 -24.32
CA GLU A 196 9.36 4.83 -25.10
C GLU A 196 9.97 6.09 -24.44
N ALA A 197 9.12 7.04 -24.05
CA ALA A 197 9.55 8.27 -23.40
C ALA A 197 10.31 8.02 -22.08
N VAL A 198 9.76 7.17 -21.20
CA VAL A 198 10.42 6.88 -19.91
C VAL A 198 11.71 6.06 -20.10
N ARG A 199 11.78 5.19 -21.10
CA ARG A 199 13.00 4.43 -21.42
C ARG A 199 14.10 5.34 -21.95
N GLY A 200 13.76 6.31 -22.80
CA GLY A 200 14.68 7.36 -23.24
C GLY A 200 15.24 8.14 -22.05
N TYR A 201 14.35 8.66 -21.19
CA TYR A 201 14.75 9.37 -19.98
C TYR A 201 15.68 8.54 -19.07
N ILE A 202 15.37 7.25 -18.83
CA ILE A 202 16.24 6.39 -18.02
C ILE A 202 17.60 6.20 -18.68
N SER A 203 17.65 6.04 -20.00
CA SER A 203 18.89 5.89 -20.75
C SER A 203 19.78 7.13 -20.61
N ASP A 204 19.19 8.32 -20.73
CA ASP A 204 19.91 9.59 -20.77
C ASP A 204 20.40 10.01 -19.37
N GLU A 205 19.56 9.85 -18.34
CA GLU A 205 19.86 10.33 -16.98
C GLU A 205 20.59 9.30 -16.11
N PHE A 206 20.32 8.01 -16.29
CA PHE A 206 20.87 6.94 -15.44
C PHE A 206 21.77 5.96 -16.19
N GLY A 207 21.71 5.91 -17.52
CA GLY A 207 22.52 5.03 -18.34
C GLY A 207 21.97 3.60 -18.49
N SER A 208 22.59 2.84 -19.39
CA SER A 208 22.11 1.53 -19.86
C SER A 208 22.02 0.46 -18.77
N ARG A 209 22.80 0.56 -17.67
CA ARG A 209 22.74 -0.37 -16.54
C ARG A 209 21.39 -0.32 -15.80
N TYR A 210 20.69 0.80 -15.86
CA TYR A 210 19.40 1.02 -15.21
C TYR A 210 18.22 0.81 -16.16
N LEU A 211 18.47 0.60 -17.45
CA LEU A 211 17.45 0.37 -18.46
C LEU A 211 17.22 -1.13 -18.70
N PRO A 212 16.06 -1.69 -18.34
CA PRO A 212 15.76 -3.09 -18.66
C PRO A 212 15.75 -3.35 -20.18
N LYS A 213 16.23 -4.52 -20.61
CA LYS A 213 16.28 -4.87 -22.04
C LYS A 213 14.90 -4.88 -22.70
N ALA A 214 13.88 -5.33 -21.99
CA ALA A 214 12.48 -5.27 -22.40
C ALA A 214 11.65 -4.47 -21.37
N PRO A 215 10.56 -3.82 -21.78
CA PRO A 215 9.58 -3.26 -20.85
C PRO A 215 9.12 -4.34 -19.86
N LEU A 216 8.98 -3.94 -18.59
CA LEU A 216 8.58 -4.82 -17.48
C LEU A 216 7.06 -4.88 -17.33
#